data_AF-A0A7C2N9Y4-F1
#
_entry.id   AF-A0A7C2N9Y4-F1
#
_cell.length_a   1.000
_cell.length_b   1.000
_cell.length_c   1.000
_cell.angle_alpha   90.00
_cell.angle_beta   90.00
_cell.angle_gamma   90.00
#
_symmetry.space_group_name_H-M   'P 1'
#
loop_
_entity.id
_entity.type
_entity.pdbx_description
1 polymer ?
#
loop_
_entity_poly.entity_id
_entity_poly.type
_entity_poly.pdbx_seq_one_letter_code
_entity_poly.pdbx_strand_id
1 'polypeptide(L)'
;MMQNFSKRAVVRMPELTRILGLSRAAIYDRMSPRSPRYDAKFPRPLKLSATASKSGAVGWLLAEVDDYISFCASNRDVNGRAAGGDL
;
A
#
# COMPACT_ATOMS: atom_id res chain seq x y z
N MET A 1 3.95 -7.73 21.40
CA MET A 1 2.49 -7.93 21.34
C MET A 1 2.01 -7.47 19.97
N MET A 2 1.71 -8.41 19.06
CA MET A 2 1.15 -8.09 17.74
C MET A 2 -0.37 -8.07 17.89
N GLN A 3 -0.97 -6.91 17.70
CA GLN A 3 -2.43 -6.78 17.74
C GLN A 3 -3.01 -7.47 16.51
N ASN A 4 -3.97 -8.37 16.73
CA ASN A 4 -4.68 -9.07 15.67
C ASN A 4 -5.76 -8.12 15.12
N PHE A 5 -5.37 -7.22 14.20
CA PHE A 5 -6.30 -6.34 13.54
C PHE A 5 -7.23 -7.20 12.66
N SER A 6 -8.51 -7.28 13.01
CA SER A 6 -9.51 -7.76 12.06
C SER A 6 -9.35 -6.95 10.77
N LYS A 7 -9.27 -7.61 9.61
CA LYS A 7 -8.95 -7.01 8.28
C LYS A 7 -9.80 -5.79 7.86
N ARG A 8 -10.79 -5.40 8.67
CA ARG A 8 -11.61 -4.19 8.56
C ARG A 8 -11.09 -3.02 9.44
N ALA A 9 -9.78 -2.86 9.54
CA ALA A 9 -9.16 -1.73 10.23
C ALA A 9 -8.71 -0.65 9.23
N VAL A 10 -8.64 0.60 9.69
CA VAL A 10 -8.07 1.71 8.93
C VAL A 10 -6.72 2.09 9.52
N VAL A 11 -5.67 2.01 8.71
CA VAL A 11 -4.32 2.45 9.09
C VAL A 11 -4.06 3.89 8.66
N ARG A 12 -3.28 4.62 9.45
CA ARG A 12 -2.88 6.01 9.13
C ARG A 12 -1.48 6.03 8.53
N MET A 13 -1.07 7.17 7.97
CA MET A 13 0.21 7.31 7.27
C MET A 13 1.43 6.81 8.07
N PRO A 14 1.59 7.10 9.38
CA PRO A 14 2.72 6.57 10.15
C PRO A 14 2.74 5.04 10.23
N GLU A 15 1.57 4.42 10.35
CA GLU A 15 1.42 2.98 10.41
C GLU A 15 1.62 2.34 9.03
N LEU A 16 1.06 2.94 7.96
CA LEU A 16 1.27 2.50 6.59
C LEU A 16 2.77 2.51 6.22
N THR A 17 3.49 3.58 6.60
CA THR A 17 4.95 3.70 6.45
C THR A 17 5.66 2.53 7.16
N ARG A 18 5.23 2.20 8.38
CA ARG A 18 5.80 1.11 9.19
C ARG A 18 5.52 -0.27 8.59
N ILE A 19 4.28 -0.51 8.13
CA ILE A 19 3.87 -1.79 7.54
C ILE A 19 4.59 -2.03 6.22
N LEU A 20 4.62 -1.05 5.33
CA LEU A 20 5.21 -1.19 3.99
C LEU A 20 6.73 -0.98 3.97
N GLY A 21 7.32 -0.41 5.02
CA GLY A 21 8.74 -0.04 5.06
C GLY A 21 9.11 1.07 4.08
N LEU A 22 8.16 1.93 3.70
CA LEU A 22 8.33 2.98 2.70
C LEU A 22 8.29 4.36 3.34
N SER A 23 9.06 5.30 2.80
CA SER A 23 8.91 6.70 3.19
C SER A 23 7.57 7.27 2.71
N ARG A 24 7.09 8.33 3.39
CA ARG A 24 5.89 9.07 2.99
C ARG A 24 5.95 9.55 1.53
N ALA A 25 7.11 10.01 1.08
CA ALA A 25 7.32 10.45 -0.30
C ALA A 25 7.14 9.29 -1.30
N ALA A 26 7.73 8.12 -1.00
CA ALA A 26 7.57 6.93 -1.84
C ALA A 26 6.11 6.45 -1.94
N ILE A 27 5.35 6.59 -0.85
CA ILE A 27 3.91 6.28 -0.84
C ILE A 27 3.16 7.24 -1.78
N TYR A 28 3.39 8.56 -1.66
CA TYR A 28 2.75 9.54 -2.56
C TYR A 28 3.15 9.37 -4.02
N ASP A 29 4.41 9.00 -4.29
CA ASP A 29 4.88 8.66 -5.63
C ASP A 29 4.07 7.50 -6.22
N ARG A 30 3.88 6.41 -5.46
CA ARG A 30 3.12 5.24 -5.94
C ARG A 30 1.64 5.54 -6.19
N MET A 31 1.08 6.51 -5.49
CA MET A 31 -0.32 6.93 -5.67
C MET A 31 -0.53 7.88 -6.84
N SER A 32 0.49 8.65 -7.21
CA SER A 32 0.36 9.70 -8.20
C SER A 32 0.47 9.12 -9.61
N PRO A 33 -0.57 9.21 -10.46
CA PRO A 33 -0.51 8.73 -11.85
C PRO A 33 0.56 9.43 -12.69
N ARG A 34 1.08 10.56 -12.21
CA ARG A 34 2.13 11.35 -12.88
C ARG A 34 3.53 10.88 -12.50
N SER A 35 3.67 10.06 -11.47
CA SER A 35 4.96 9.53 -11.07
C SER A 35 5.34 8.34 -11.96
N PRO A 36 6.61 8.20 -12.36
CA PRO A 36 7.08 6.98 -13.03
C PRO A 36 6.97 5.74 -12.15
N ARG A 37 6.78 5.91 -10.83
CA ARG A 37 6.59 4.83 -9.85
C ARG A 37 5.12 4.57 -9.54
N TYR A 38 4.20 5.13 -10.32
CA TYR A 38 2.77 4.89 -10.14
C TYR A 38 2.46 3.40 -10.15
N ASP A 39 1.72 2.96 -9.14
CA ASP A 39 1.31 1.58 -8.99
C ASP A 39 -0.21 1.54 -8.85
N ALA A 40 -0.88 1.09 -9.91
CA ALA A 40 -2.34 1.03 -9.96
C ALA A 40 -2.94 0.05 -8.94
N LYS A 41 -2.14 -0.89 -8.41
CA LYS A 41 -2.53 -1.85 -7.37
C LYS A 41 -2.26 -1.33 -5.96
N PHE A 42 -1.61 -0.17 -5.82
CA PHE A 42 -1.34 0.43 -4.52
C PHE A 42 -2.65 0.83 -3.80
N PRO A 43 -2.78 0.58 -2.48
CA PRO A 43 -3.99 0.87 -1.72
C PRO A 43 -4.33 2.36 -1.75
N ARG A 44 -5.63 2.67 -1.88
CA ARG A 44 -6.08 4.05 -2.09
C ARG A 44 -6.45 4.72 -0.77
N PRO A 45 -6.20 6.04 -0.63
CA PRO A 45 -6.58 6.75 0.58
C PRO A 45 -8.10 6.86 0.69
N LEU A 46 -8.63 6.40 1.82
CA LEU A 46 -10.01 6.56 2.28
C LEU A 46 -10.13 7.83 3.11
N LYS A 47 -11.07 8.72 2.74
CA LYS A 47 -11.43 9.88 3.56
C LYS A 47 -12.31 9.41 4.73
N LEU A 48 -11.96 9.84 5.94
CA LEU A 48 -12.64 9.45 7.19
C LEU A 48 -13.54 10.54 7.75
N SER A 49 -13.50 11.75 7.18
CA SER A 49 -14.43 12.82 7.54
C SER A 49 -15.70 12.73 6.70
N ALA A 50 -16.86 12.88 7.34
CA ALA A 50 -18.16 13.00 6.67
C ALA A 50 -18.23 14.27 5.78
N THR A 51 -17.49 15.31 6.14
CA THR A 51 -17.37 16.53 5.36
C THR A 51 -16.34 16.36 4.25
N ALA A 52 -16.68 16.71 3.02
CA ALA A 52 -15.80 16.62 1.84
C ALA A 52 -14.62 17.63 1.84
N SER A 53 -14.25 18.18 3.00
CA SER A 53 -13.19 19.18 3.13
C SER A 53 -11.83 18.63 2.68
N LYS A 54 -11.02 19.51 2.10
CA LYS A 54 -9.67 19.22 1.62
C LYS A 54 -8.72 18.81 2.76
N SER A 55 -9.04 19.20 3.99
CA SER A 55 -8.25 18.89 5.21
C SER A 55 -8.80 17.69 5.99
N GLY A 56 -9.71 16.92 5.40
CA GLY A 56 -10.27 15.73 6.03
C GLY A 56 -9.20 14.68 6.34
N ALA A 57 -9.36 14.03 7.50
CA ALA A 57 -8.52 12.90 7.87
C ALA A 57 -8.57 11.79 6.80
N VAL A 58 -7.41 11.29 6.38
CA VAL A 58 -7.30 10.14 5.46
C VAL A 58 -6.66 8.94 6.14
N GLY A 59 -6.99 7.75 5.66
CA GLY A 59 -6.40 6.47 6.06
C GLY A 59 -6.48 5.44 4.94
N TRP A 60 -6.05 4.22 5.19
CA TRP A 60 -6.06 3.10 4.25
C TRP A 60 -6.70 1.89 4.88
N LEU A 61 -7.45 1.12 4.10
CA LEU A 61 -7.98 -0.15 4.59
C LEU A 61 -6.84 -1.16 4.74
N LEU A 62 -6.72 -1.75 5.92
CA LEU A 62 -5.69 -2.74 6.20
C LEU A 62 -5.79 -3.94 5.25
N ALA A 63 -7.01 -4.37 4.90
CA ALA A 63 -7.22 -5.41 3.89
C ALA A 63 -6.55 -5.07 2.54
N GLU A 64 -6.71 -3.84 2.04
CA GLU A 64 -6.09 -3.44 0.77
C GLU A 64 -4.55 -3.40 0.86
N VAL A 65 -4.03 -3.03 2.04
CA VAL A 65 -2.58 -3.05 2.30
C VAL A 65 -2.06 -4.49 2.33
N ASP A 66 -2.76 -5.41 2.98
CA ASP A 66 -2.44 -6.84 3.00
C ASP A 66 -2.49 -7.46 1.59
N ASP A 67 -3.51 -7.11 0.81
CA ASP A 67 -3.67 -7.56 -0.57
C ASP A 67 -2.51 -7.05 -1.45
N TYR A 68 -2.09 -5.80 -1.24
CA TYR A 68 -0.93 -5.24 -1.92
C TYR A 68 0.38 -5.96 -1.56
N ILE A 69 0.59 -6.27 -0.29
CA ILE A 69 1.76 -7.05 0.15
C ILE A 69 1.75 -8.44 -0.49
N SER A 70 0.58 -9.08 -0.54
CA SER A 70 0.39 -10.39 -1.18
C SER A 70 0.67 -10.32 -2.69
N PHE A 71 0.25 -9.24 -3.36
CA PHE A 71 0.58 -8.98 -4.75
C PHE A 71 2.08 -8.80 -4.97
N CYS A 72 2.76 -8.00 -4.14
CA CYS A 72 4.22 -7.83 -4.20
C CYS A 72 4.96 -9.16 -4.00
N ALA A 73 4.51 -9.99 -3.04
CA ALA A 73 5.07 -11.32 -2.82
C ALA A 73 4.88 -12.23 -4.04
N SER A 74 3.70 -12.21 -4.66
CA SER A 74 3.43 -12.98 -5.88
C SER A 74 4.29 -12.50 -7.05
N ASN A 75 4.48 -11.18 -7.18
CA ASN A 75 5.27 -10.59 -8.26
C ASN A 75 6.79 -10.86 -8.10
N ARG A 76 7.27 -11.09 -6.87
CA ARG A 76 8.63 -11.58 -6.61
C ARG A 76 8.84 -12.95 -7.28
N ASP A 77 7.89 -13.85 -7.14
CA ASP A 77 8.02 -15.23 -7.62
C ASP A 77 7.93 -15.30 -9.16
N VAL A 78 7.16 -14.41 -9.79
CA VAL A 78 7.09 -14.28 -11.26
C VAL A 78 8.40 -13.73 -11.83
N ASN A 79 8.94 -12.65 -11.26
CA ASN A 79 10.19 -12.06 -11.76
C ASN A 79 11.41 -12.95 -11.48
N GLY A 80 11.37 -13.77 -10.42
CA GLY A 80 12.44 -14.73 -10.10
C GLY A 80 12.59 -15.87 -11.10
N ARG A 81 11.50 -16.31 -11.76
CA ARG A 81 11.55 -17.34 -12.80
C ARG A 81 12.14 -16.86 -14.13
N ALA A 82 12.10 -15.54 -14.39
CA ALA A 82 12.68 -14.98 -15.61
C ALA A 82 14.21 -14.81 -15.56
N ALA A 83 14.85 -14.98 -14.39
CA ALA A 83 16.30 -14.84 -14.21
C ALA A 83 17.05 -16.18 -14.14
N GLY A 84 16.34 -17.31 -14.13
CA GLY A 84 16.91 -18.66 -14.24
C GLY A 84 16.79 -19.16 -15.67
N GLY A 85 17.59 -18.59 -16.59
CA GLY A 85 17.80 -19.18 -17.90
C GLY A 85 18.51 -20.53 -17.75
N ASP A 86 17.88 -21.54 -18.31
CA ASP A 86 18.28 -22.94 -18.36
C ASP A 86 19.72 -23.19 -18.89
N LEU A 87 20.23 -24.34 -18.44
CA LEU A 87 21.36 -25.18 -18.88
C LEU A 87 22.02 -24.88 -20.24
#